data_AF-A0A8T5RQH6-F1
#
_entry.id   AF-A0A8T5RQH6-F1
#
_cell.length_a   1.000
_cell.length_b   1.000
_cell.length_c   1.000
_cell.angle_alpha   90.00
_cell.angle_beta   90.00
_cell.angle_gamma   90.00
#
_symmetry.space_group_name_H-M   'P 1'
#
loop_
_entity.id
_entity.type
_entity.pdbx_description
1 polymer ?
#
loop_
_entity_poly.entity_id
_entity_poly.type
_entity_poly.pdbx_seq_one_letter_code
_entity_poly.pdbx_strand_id
1 'polypeptide(L)'
;MLRQVYILKDDNILYNKNFGKSIAIEDFQKLYQEILEEKEKGTNLDSYDFFKYKIVYSLVEEDRLAFIFITNINDDTDRSKRELAKLKKEFLETFGDNLEELDPALMEILNPIMDTTHRNLKTKISLVGFSGVGKTTSTNLICADEIPSIHIPTITGKISTVKIGKLYFHLWDFAGQEQFSYLWNDFILGSDAILIITDSTLENVEKSKFFVELAKEHAPHAHAAVIGNKQDLPEALDIHNIQEILGLKTYSMIAIEPGNREKMIQIIADILEINTDVSPLLKPLFEREQLIIKARNCLENGDIAQTAEFFEKISDLCLELGDDLLYKEFYEKAIKLKSFINP
;
A
#
# COMPACT_ATOMS: atom_id res chain seq x y z
N MET A 1 1.29 -2.07 -9.50
CA MET A 1 0.07 -2.11 -8.66
C MET A 1 -1.18 -2.09 -9.52
N LEU A 2 -2.13 -3.00 -9.26
CA LEU A 2 -3.48 -2.94 -9.83
C LEU A 2 -4.20 -1.67 -9.37
N ARG A 3 -4.65 -0.84 -10.30
CA ARG A 3 -5.32 0.44 -10.04
C ARG A 3 -6.83 0.30 -10.12
N GLN A 4 -7.32 -0.35 -11.16
CA GLN A 4 -8.74 -0.55 -11.39
C GLN A 4 -9.01 -1.89 -12.05
N VAL A 5 -10.21 -2.41 -11.78
CA VAL A 5 -10.77 -3.58 -12.48
C VAL A 5 -12.12 -3.19 -13.04
N TYR A 6 -12.38 -3.62 -14.26
CA TYR A 6 -13.70 -3.57 -14.88
C TYR A 6 -14.08 -4.95 -15.41
N ILE A 7 -15.35 -5.31 -15.21
CA ILE A 7 -16.01 -6.40 -15.90
C ILE A 7 -17.22 -5.79 -16.61
N LEU A 8 -17.30 -6.00 -17.93
CA LEU A 8 -18.38 -5.49 -18.76
C LEU A 8 -19.13 -6.63 -19.43
N LYS A 9 -20.41 -6.41 -19.65
CA LYS A 9 -21.28 -7.23 -20.52
C LYS A 9 -22.06 -6.29 -21.41
N ASP A 10 -22.06 -6.56 -22.72
CA ASP A 10 -22.77 -5.72 -23.70
C ASP A 10 -22.42 -4.23 -23.55
N ASP A 11 -21.13 -3.95 -23.32
CA ASP A 11 -20.54 -2.63 -23.05
C ASP A 11 -21.02 -1.92 -21.76
N ASN A 12 -21.91 -2.56 -21.00
CA ASN A 12 -22.33 -2.08 -19.68
C ASN A 12 -21.36 -2.59 -18.62
N ILE A 13 -20.96 -1.70 -17.71
CA ILE A 13 -20.11 -2.05 -16.57
C ILE A 13 -20.96 -2.84 -15.58
N LEU A 14 -20.68 -4.14 -15.44
CA LEU A 14 -21.29 -5.00 -14.44
C LEU A 14 -20.62 -4.84 -13.08
N TYR A 15 -19.30 -4.67 -13.10
CA TYR A 15 -18.50 -4.53 -11.89
C TYR A 15 -17.33 -3.59 -12.14
N ASN A 16 -17.08 -2.72 -11.18
CA ASN A 16 -15.86 -1.92 -11.13
C ASN A 16 -15.31 -1.89 -9.71
N LYS A 17 -13.98 -1.88 -9.58
CA LYS A 17 -13.32 -1.63 -8.30
C LYS A 17 -12.06 -0.82 -8.50
N ASN A 18 -11.90 0.20 -7.66
CA ASN A 18 -10.75 1.09 -7.64
C ASN A 18 -9.88 0.76 -6.43
N PHE A 19 -8.57 0.63 -6.64
CA PHE A 19 -7.56 0.37 -5.60
C PHE A 19 -6.64 1.56 -5.36
N GLY A 20 -6.69 2.57 -6.24
CA GLY A 20 -6.01 3.85 -6.08
C GLY A 20 -6.65 4.90 -6.97
N LYS A 21 -5.93 5.97 -7.28
CA LYS A 21 -6.36 6.99 -8.23
C LYS A 21 -6.82 6.36 -9.54
N SER A 22 -8.06 6.65 -9.89
CA SER A 22 -8.80 6.03 -10.99
C SER A 22 -8.83 6.92 -12.23
N ILE A 23 -8.81 6.29 -13.40
CA ILE A 23 -9.34 6.88 -14.63
C ILE A 23 -10.85 7.07 -14.42
N ALA A 24 -11.36 8.25 -14.79
CA ALA A 24 -12.79 8.53 -14.74
C ALA A 24 -13.56 7.57 -15.67
N ILE A 25 -14.79 7.21 -15.30
CA ILE A 25 -15.60 6.25 -16.07
C ILE A 25 -15.79 6.71 -17.52
N GLU A 26 -15.96 8.01 -17.74
CA GLU A 26 -16.11 8.61 -19.08
C GLU A 26 -14.87 8.42 -19.96
N ASP A 27 -13.68 8.59 -19.38
CA ASP A 27 -12.41 8.37 -20.08
C ASP A 27 -12.16 6.88 -20.31
N PHE A 28 -12.54 6.05 -19.34
CA PHE A 28 -12.48 4.59 -19.49
C PHE A 28 -13.40 4.09 -20.61
N GLN A 29 -14.61 4.63 -20.75
CA GLN A 29 -15.53 4.23 -21.82
C GLN A 29 -14.95 4.53 -23.22
N LYS A 30 -14.31 5.70 -23.39
CA LYS A 30 -13.61 6.03 -24.66
C LYS A 30 -12.48 5.05 -24.94
N LEU A 31 -11.65 4.80 -23.93
CA LEU A 31 -10.55 3.83 -24.00
C LEU A 31 -11.04 2.42 -24.34
N TYR A 32 -12.16 2.00 -23.77
CA TYR A 32 -12.74 0.69 -24.07
C TYR A 32 -13.21 0.57 -25.52
N GLN A 33 -13.77 1.64 -26.10
CA GLN A 33 -14.11 1.67 -27.53
C GLN A 33 -12.86 1.57 -28.41
N GLU A 34 -11.78 2.29 -28.06
CA GLU A 34 -10.50 2.16 -28.77
C GLU A 34 -9.93 0.72 -28.74
N ILE A 35 -10.07 0.01 -27.61
CA ILE A 35 -9.67 -1.40 -27.48
C ILE A 35 -10.48 -2.30 -28.44
N LEU A 36 -11.78 -2.07 -28.55
CA LEU A 36 -12.63 -2.83 -29.46
C LEU A 36 -12.25 -2.55 -30.94
N GLU A 37 -12.04 -1.29 -31.30
CA GLU A 37 -11.64 -0.89 -32.67
C GLU A 37 -10.28 -1.47 -33.09
N GLU A 38 -9.27 -1.45 -32.21
CA GLU A 38 -7.95 -2.02 -32.51
C GLU A 38 -8.01 -3.54 -32.71
N LYS A 39 -8.87 -4.23 -31.94
CA LYS A 39 -9.11 -5.66 -32.13
C LYS A 39 -9.79 -5.95 -33.48
N GLU A 40 -10.77 -5.15 -33.89
CA GLU A 40 -11.42 -5.31 -35.20
C GLU A 40 -10.43 -5.16 -36.37
N LYS A 41 -9.35 -4.39 -36.19
CA LYS A 41 -8.24 -4.29 -37.15
C LYS A 41 -7.35 -5.54 -37.18
N GLY A 42 -7.68 -6.60 -36.42
CA GLY A 42 -6.97 -7.87 -36.40
C GLY A 42 -5.69 -7.86 -35.56
N THR A 43 -5.52 -6.86 -34.68
CA THR A 43 -4.41 -6.85 -33.74
C THR A 43 -4.79 -7.71 -32.53
N ASN A 44 -4.11 -8.84 -32.34
CA ASN A 44 -4.21 -9.63 -31.10
C ASN A 44 -3.38 -8.95 -30.00
N LEU A 45 -3.83 -7.77 -29.58
CA LEU A 45 -3.31 -7.10 -28.41
C LEU A 45 -4.02 -7.69 -27.19
N ASP A 46 -3.25 -8.12 -26.19
CA ASP A 46 -3.77 -8.50 -24.87
C ASP A 46 -3.57 -7.35 -23.86
N SER A 47 -2.85 -6.31 -24.26
CA SER A 47 -2.53 -5.15 -23.43
C SER A 47 -2.29 -3.89 -24.25
N TYR A 48 -2.61 -2.74 -23.66
CA TYR A 48 -2.50 -1.41 -24.27
C TYR A 48 -1.90 -0.42 -23.26
N ASP A 49 -0.95 0.41 -23.68
CA ASP A 49 -0.37 1.47 -22.83
C ASP A 49 -1.14 2.78 -23.03
N PHE A 50 -1.70 3.32 -21.97
CA PHE A 50 -2.48 4.57 -21.98
C PHE A 50 -1.96 5.55 -20.92
N PHE A 51 -1.33 6.64 -21.37
CA PHE A 51 -0.64 7.61 -20.51
C PHE A 51 0.37 6.94 -19.56
N LYS A 52 0.05 6.86 -18.25
CA LYS A 52 0.88 6.26 -17.20
C LYS A 52 0.42 4.85 -16.80
N TYR A 53 -0.59 4.33 -17.47
CA TYR A 53 -1.22 3.06 -17.14
C TYR A 53 -0.98 2.02 -18.23
N LYS A 54 -0.96 0.77 -17.81
CA LYS A 54 -1.01 -0.39 -18.69
C LYS A 54 -2.33 -1.11 -18.48
N ILE A 55 -3.05 -1.28 -19.56
CA ILE A 55 -4.35 -1.94 -19.59
C ILE A 55 -4.12 -3.36 -20.07
N VAL A 56 -4.65 -4.33 -19.35
CA VAL A 56 -4.60 -5.76 -19.72
C VAL A 56 -6.03 -6.22 -19.81
N TYR A 57 -6.40 -6.87 -20.90
CA TYR A 57 -7.79 -7.24 -21.13
C TYR A 57 -7.96 -8.66 -21.66
N SER A 58 -9.14 -9.23 -21.44
CA SER A 58 -9.56 -10.52 -21.98
C SER A 58 -11.03 -10.44 -22.34
N LEU A 59 -11.36 -10.82 -23.58
CA LEU A 59 -12.72 -10.77 -24.10
C LEU A 59 -13.29 -12.19 -24.18
N VAL A 60 -14.61 -12.32 -24.04
CA VAL A 60 -15.39 -13.55 -24.29
C VAL A 60 -16.47 -13.16 -25.28
N GLU A 61 -16.27 -13.50 -26.55
CA GLU A 61 -17.13 -13.01 -27.63
C GLU A 61 -18.53 -13.62 -27.58
N GLU A 62 -18.64 -14.92 -27.32
CA GLU A 62 -19.91 -15.65 -27.28
C GLU A 62 -20.89 -15.01 -26.27
N ASP A 63 -20.36 -14.61 -25.12
CA ASP A 63 -21.14 -14.00 -24.03
C ASP A 63 -21.07 -12.47 -24.00
N ARG A 64 -20.35 -11.85 -24.94
CA ARG A 64 -20.09 -10.39 -25.01
C ARG A 64 -19.55 -9.82 -23.69
N LEU A 65 -18.63 -10.55 -23.06
CA LEU A 65 -17.96 -10.13 -21.82
C LEU A 65 -16.58 -9.53 -22.08
N ALA A 66 -16.21 -8.54 -21.27
CA ALA A 66 -14.86 -7.99 -21.22
C ALA A 66 -14.36 -7.93 -19.78
N PHE A 67 -13.16 -8.45 -19.55
CA PHE A 67 -12.43 -8.36 -18.28
C PHE A 67 -11.23 -7.46 -18.48
N ILE A 68 -11.09 -6.41 -17.67
CA ILE A 68 -10.07 -5.39 -17.88
C ILE A 68 -9.39 -5.04 -16.55
N PHE A 69 -8.06 -5.14 -16.54
CA PHE A 69 -7.21 -4.60 -15.49
C PHE A 69 -6.52 -3.34 -15.97
N ILE A 70 -6.52 -2.31 -15.13
CA ILE A 70 -5.72 -1.11 -15.29
C ILE A 70 -4.63 -1.15 -14.23
N THR A 71 -3.38 -1.14 -14.67
CA THR A 71 -2.17 -1.34 -13.87
C THR A 71 -1.19 -0.19 -14.11
N ASN A 72 -0.11 -0.09 -13.35
CA ASN A 72 0.95 0.88 -13.66
C ASN A 72 1.71 0.42 -14.92
N ILE A 73 2.23 1.36 -15.71
CA ILE A 73 2.86 1.04 -17.01
C ILE A 73 4.03 0.05 -16.91
N ASN A 74 4.75 0.04 -15.77
CA ASN A 74 5.89 -0.84 -15.51
C ASN A 74 5.52 -2.18 -14.87
N ASP A 75 4.24 -2.45 -14.63
CA ASP A 75 3.82 -3.74 -14.08
C ASP A 75 4.12 -4.88 -15.08
N ASP A 76 4.50 -6.04 -14.52
CA ASP A 76 4.72 -7.27 -15.29
C ASP A 76 3.41 -7.68 -16.00
N THR A 77 3.39 -7.48 -17.31
CA THR A 77 2.22 -7.77 -18.14
C THR A 77 1.82 -9.25 -18.07
N ASP A 78 2.77 -10.17 -18.08
CA ASP A 78 2.48 -11.61 -18.07
C ASP A 78 1.85 -12.03 -16.74
N ARG A 79 2.30 -11.41 -15.65
CA ARG A 79 1.67 -11.60 -14.34
C ARG A 79 0.25 -11.07 -14.32
N SER A 80 0.03 -9.86 -14.80
CA SER A 80 -1.31 -9.26 -14.90
C SER A 80 -2.24 -10.12 -15.75
N LYS A 81 -1.77 -10.64 -16.89
CA LYS A 81 -2.51 -11.59 -17.75
C LYS A 81 -2.88 -12.87 -17.01
N ARG A 82 -1.94 -13.48 -16.26
CA ARG A 82 -2.21 -14.70 -15.48
C ARG A 82 -3.29 -14.48 -14.41
N GLU A 83 -3.24 -13.36 -13.69
CA GLU A 83 -4.25 -13.04 -12.68
C GLU A 83 -5.61 -12.68 -13.31
N LEU A 84 -5.61 -11.99 -14.47
CA LEU A 84 -6.84 -11.72 -15.23
C LEU A 84 -7.50 -13.01 -15.72
N ALA A 85 -6.71 -13.97 -16.21
CA ALA A 85 -7.20 -15.27 -16.63
C ALA A 85 -7.81 -16.08 -15.47
N LYS A 86 -7.23 -16.00 -14.26
CA LYS A 86 -7.82 -16.61 -13.06
C LYS A 86 -9.16 -15.98 -12.69
N LEU A 87 -9.23 -14.64 -12.67
CA LEU A 87 -10.49 -13.92 -12.45
C LEU A 87 -11.55 -14.35 -13.45
N LYS A 88 -11.22 -14.31 -14.76
CA LYS A 88 -12.15 -14.71 -15.82
C LYS A 88 -12.68 -16.13 -15.58
N LYS A 89 -11.80 -17.07 -15.25
CA LYS A 89 -12.17 -18.44 -14.96
C LYS A 89 -13.13 -18.54 -13.77
N GLU A 90 -12.77 -17.94 -12.63
CA GLU A 90 -13.61 -17.97 -11.42
C GLU A 90 -14.97 -17.29 -11.64
N PHE A 91 -15.01 -16.20 -12.40
CA PHE A 91 -16.24 -15.52 -12.77
C PHE A 91 -17.16 -16.43 -13.59
N LEU A 92 -16.63 -17.06 -14.65
CA LEU A 92 -17.41 -17.95 -15.50
C LEU A 92 -17.88 -19.21 -14.76
N GLU A 93 -17.05 -19.76 -13.87
CA GLU A 93 -17.45 -20.89 -13.01
C GLU A 93 -18.57 -20.53 -12.01
N THR A 94 -18.62 -19.27 -11.57
CA THR A 94 -19.60 -18.81 -10.57
C THR A 94 -20.91 -18.32 -11.22
N PHE A 95 -20.81 -17.63 -12.36
CA PHE A 95 -21.91 -16.86 -12.95
C PHE A 95 -22.26 -17.28 -14.39
N GLY A 96 -21.46 -18.15 -15.03
CA GLY A 96 -21.59 -18.48 -16.45
C GLY A 96 -22.96 -19.02 -16.85
N ASP A 97 -23.62 -19.76 -15.96
CA ASP A 97 -24.96 -20.32 -16.23
C ASP A 97 -26.08 -19.27 -16.17
N ASN A 98 -25.88 -18.14 -15.48
CA ASN A 98 -26.92 -17.12 -15.22
C ASN A 98 -26.43 -15.69 -15.52
N LEU A 99 -25.77 -15.49 -16.66
CA LEU A 99 -25.23 -14.18 -17.03
C LEU A 99 -26.30 -13.09 -17.27
N GLU A 100 -27.57 -13.43 -17.43
CA GLU A 100 -28.66 -12.47 -17.66
C GLU A 100 -29.23 -11.85 -16.39
N GLU A 101 -29.06 -12.47 -15.22
CA GLU A 101 -29.60 -12.00 -13.93
C GLU A 101 -28.53 -11.32 -13.05
N LEU A 102 -27.46 -10.82 -13.66
CA LEU A 102 -26.36 -10.20 -12.94
C LEU A 102 -26.73 -8.77 -12.51
N ASP A 103 -26.98 -8.60 -11.22
CA ASP A 103 -27.13 -7.27 -10.61
C ASP A 103 -25.84 -6.82 -9.88
N PRO A 104 -25.67 -5.51 -9.61
CA PRO A 104 -24.49 -4.99 -8.93
C PRO A 104 -24.29 -5.51 -7.49
N ALA A 105 -25.36 -5.90 -6.79
CA ALA A 105 -25.25 -6.40 -5.42
C ALA A 105 -24.70 -7.83 -5.39
N LEU A 106 -25.06 -8.65 -6.39
CA LEU A 106 -24.49 -9.98 -6.59
C LEU A 106 -22.98 -9.91 -6.92
N MET A 107 -22.57 -8.84 -7.61
CA MET A 107 -21.16 -8.63 -7.96
C MET A 107 -20.25 -8.33 -6.76
N GLU A 108 -20.80 -7.96 -5.61
CA GLU A 108 -20.03 -7.83 -4.36
C GLU A 108 -19.36 -9.15 -3.95
N ILE A 109 -19.87 -10.30 -4.41
CA ILE A 109 -19.25 -11.63 -4.21
C ILE A 109 -17.84 -11.69 -4.84
N LEU A 110 -17.54 -10.85 -5.84
CA LEU A 110 -16.22 -10.77 -6.45
C LEU A 110 -15.20 -9.99 -5.60
N ASN A 111 -15.64 -9.26 -4.56
CA ASN A 111 -14.74 -8.44 -3.75
C ASN A 111 -13.58 -9.22 -3.12
N PRO A 112 -13.80 -10.40 -2.49
CA PRO A 112 -12.72 -11.21 -1.93
C PRO A 112 -11.74 -11.73 -2.99
N ILE A 113 -12.25 -12.07 -4.18
CA ILE A 113 -11.42 -12.46 -5.32
C ILE A 113 -10.56 -11.26 -5.74
N MET A 114 -11.15 -10.07 -5.86
CA MET A 114 -10.45 -8.86 -6.27
C MET A 114 -9.39 -8.43 -5.26
N ASP A 115 -9.67 -8.58 -3.96
CA ASP A 115 -8.68 -8.34 -2.92
C ASP A 115 -7.52 -9.34 -3.03
N THR A 116 -7.79 -10.59 -3.38
CA THR A 116 -6.76 -11.62 -3.62
C THR A 116 -5.91 -11.32 -4.84
N THR A 117 -6.54 -10.95 -5.97
CA THR A 117 -5.88 -10.51 -7.19
C THR A 117 -4.97 -9.30 -6.92
N HIS A 118 -5.46 -8.30 -6.20
CA HIS A 118 -4.67 -7.13 -5.83
C HIS A 118 -3.43 -7.52 -5.01
N ARG A 119 -3.56 -8.42 -4.03
CA ARG A 119 -2.41 -8.96 -3.28
C ARG A 119 -1.43 -9.71 -4.19
N ASN A 120 -1.95 -10.50 -5.13
CA ASN A 120 -1.14 -11.28 -6.06
C ASN A 120 -0.37 -10.42 -7.06
N LEU A 121 -0.75 -9.16 -7.28
CA LEU A 121 -0.01 -8.23 -8.13
C LEU A 121 1.11 -7.48 -7.38
N LYS A 122 1.29 -7.76 -6.08
CA LYS A 122 2.48 -7.42 -5.24
C LYS A 122 2.98 -5.99 -5.42
N THR A 123 2.24 -5.02 -4.89
CA THR A 123 2.69 -3.63 -4.80
C THR A 123 4.07 -3.55 -4.13
N LYS A 124 5.05 -2.93 -4.80
CA LYS A 124 6.44 -2.81 -4.33
C LYS A 124 6.73 -1.38 -3.88
N ILE A 125 7.19 -1.25 -2.63
CA ILE A 125 7.72 0.01 -2.09
C ILE A 125 9.19 -0.19 -1.76
N SER A 126 10.06 0.65 -2.32
CA SER A 126 11.50 0.59 -2.07
C SER A 126 11.92 1.70 -1.11
N LEU A 127 12.68 1.35 -0.07
CA LEU A 127 13.32 2.29 0.85
C LEU A 127 14.76 2.47 0.39
N VAL A 128 15.12 3.70 0.02
CA VAL A 128 16.47 4.05 -0.48
C VAL A 128 17.06 5.19 0.33
N GLY A 129 18.38 5.33 0.31
CA GLY A 129 19.10 6.26 1.18
C GLY A 129 20.43 5.69 1.65
N PHE A 130 21.36 6.56 2.05
CA PHE A 130 22.69 6.13 2.52
C PHE A 130 22.63 5.29 3.79
N SER A 131 23.73 4.63 4.13
CA SER A 131 23.85 3.87 5.37
C SER A 131 23.60 4.76 6.59
N GLY A 132 22.96 4.23 7.64
CA GLY A 132 22.73 4.97 8.89
C GLY A 132 21.59 6.01 8.89
N VAL A 133 20.92 6.25 7.76
CA VAL A 133 19.79 7.22 7.68
C VAL A 133 18.49 6.71 8.34
N GLY A 134 18.40 5.42 8.67
CA GLY A 134 17.25 4.82 9.37
C GLY A 134 16.29 4.01 8.50
N LYS A 135 16.72 3.48 7.34
CA LYS A 135 15.86 2.66 6.46
C LYS A 135 15.28 1.43 7.18
N THR A 136 16.12 0.60 7.78
CA THR A 136 15.70 -0.59 8.53
C THR A 136 14.86 -0.24 9.75
N THR A 137 15.15 0.88 10.42
CA THR A 137 14.32 1.41 11.51
C THR A 137 12.91 1.73 11.01
N SER A 138 12.79 2.43 9.88
CA SER A 138 11.50 2.71 9.25
C SER A 138 10.76 1.44 8.81
N THR A 139 11.48 0.43 8.28
CA THR A 139 10.89 -0.87 7.96
C THR A 139 10.29 -1.53 9.20
N ASN A 140 11.05 -1.59 10.29
CA ASN A 140 10.58 -2.19 11.53
C ASN A 140 9.39 -1.41 12.10
N LEU A 141 9.45 -0.08 12.08
CA LEU A 141 8.33 0.79 12.50
C LEU A 141 7.06 0.48 11.71
N ILE A 142 7.13 0.35 10.38
CA ILE A 142 5.97 0.02 9.55
C ILE A 142 5.46 -1.40 9.85
N CYS A 143 6.37 -2.37 10.01
CA CYS A 143 6.02 -3.77 10.27
C CYS A 143 5.52 -4.03 11.71
N ALA A 144 5.55 -3.03 12.60
CA ALA A 144 5.34 -3.21 14.04
C ALA A 144 6.35 -4.20 14.68
N ASP A 145 7.56 -4.27 14.11
CA ASP A 145 8.68 -5.03 14.67
C ASP A 145 9.39 -4.22 15.77
N GLU A 146 10.21 -4.88 16.59
CA GLU A 146 11.06 -4.22 17.58
C GLU A 146 12.02 -3.21 16.92
N ILE A 147 12.07 -2.00 17.48
CA ILE A 147 12.96 -0.93 17.02
C ILE A 147 14.37 -1.21 17.56
N PRO A 148 15.39 -1.37 16.69
CA PRO A 148 16.73 -1.73 17.13
C PRO A 148 17.37 -0.58 17.91
N SER A 149 17.91 -0.90 19.09
CA SER A 149 18.63 0.05 19.96
C SER A 149 20.06 0.34 19.47
N ILE A 150 20.61 -0.50 18.59
CA ILE A 150 21.95 -0.38 18.03
C ILE A 150 21.86 -0.45 16.51
N HIS A 151 22.60 0.41 15.81
CA HIS A 151 22.71 0.35 14.36
C HIS A 151 23.56 -0.85 13.93
N ILE A 152 22.92 -1.80 13.24
CA ILE A 152 23.56 -2.94 12.58
C ILE A 152 23.38 -2.75 11.07
N PRO A 153 24.47 -2.64 10.27
CA PRO A 153 24.36 -2.43 8.84
C PRO A 153 23.66 -3.59 8.12
N THR A 154 22.73 -3.28 7.22
CA THR A 154 22.11 -4.25 6.32
C THR A 154 23.15 -4.76 5.32
N ILE A 155 23.30 -6.09 5.19
CA ILE A 155 24.34 -6.73 4.37
C ILE A 155 23.90 -6.86 2.90
N THR A 156 22.63 -7.17 2.63
CA THR A 156 22.11 -7.35 1.26
C THR A 156 20.76 -6.65 1.06
N GLY A 157 19.77 -6.98 1.88
CA GLY A 157 18.46 -6.33 1.92
C GLY A 157 17.44 -7.16 2.69
N LYS A 158 16.38 -6.53 3.19
CA LYS A 158 15.22 -7.16 3.86
C LYS A 158 13.98 -6.91 3.01
N ILE A 159 13.28 -7.99 2.64
CA ILE A 159 11.94 -7.89 2.03
C ILE A 159 10.93 -8.21 3.11
N SER A 160 10.04 -7.27 3.40
CA SER A 160 8.97 -7.43 4.39
C SER A 160 7.63 -7.37 3.69
N THR A 161 6.76 -8.35 3.96
CA THR A 161 5.38 -8.31 3.47
C THR A 161 4.53 -7.63 4.51
N VAL A 162 3.93 -6.49 4.17
CA VAL A 162 3.13 -5.68 5.09
C VAL A 162 1.67 -5.81 4.71
N LYS A 163 0.84 -6.14 5.70
CA LYS A 163 -0.61 -6.12 5.60
C LYS A 163 -1.15 -5.22 6.71
N ILE A 164 -1.75 -4.09 6.35
CA ILE A 164 -2.40 -3.16 7.28
C ILE A 164 -3.81 -2.97 6.75
N GLY A 165 -4.81 -3.57 7.40
CA GLY A 165 -6.18 -3.74 6.90
C GLY A 165 -6.22 -4.17 5.42
N LYS A 166 -6.70 -3.30 4.50
CA LYS A 166 -6.74 -3.54 3.04
C LYS A 166 -5.43 -3.19 2.30
N LEU A 167 -4.47 -2.51 2.94
CA LEU A 167 -3.16 -2.26 2.35
C LEU A 167 -2.35 -3.54 2.34
N TYR A 168 -1.83 -3.89 1.18
CA TYR A 168 -0.91 -5.00 1.02
C TYR A 168 0.21 -4.61 0.07
N PHE A 169 1.44 -4.63 0.57
CA PHE A 169 2.62 -4.27 -0.20
C PHE A 169 3.86 -4.98 0.33
N HIS A 170 4.89 -5.03 -0.49
CA HIS A 170 6.23 -5.46 -0.11
C HIS A 170 7.10 -4.23 0.12
N LEU A 171 7.64 -4.11 1.32
CA LEU A 171 8.74 -3.20 1.61
C LEU A 171 10.05 -3.86 1.24
N TRP A 172 10.85 -3.17 0.46
CA TRP A 172 12.20 -3.55 0.17
C TRP A 172 13.15 -2.57 0.83
N ASP A 173 13.82 -3.03 1.89
CA ASP A 173 14.85 -2.30 2.63
C ASP A 173 16.23 -2.75 2.16
N PHE A 174 16.97 -1.86 1.52
CA PHE A 174 18.24 -2.21 0.90
C PHE A 174 19.44 -1.67 1.67
N ALA A 175 20.57 -2.34 1.50
CA ALA A 175 21.84 -1.84 2.04
C ALA A 175 22.20 -0.48 1.39
N GLY A 176 22.31 0.56 2.20
CA GLY A 176 22.69 1.90 1.75
C GLY A 176 24.20 2.17 1.73
N GLN A 177 25.02 1.12 1.87
CA GLN A 177 26.47 1.26 1.87
C GLN A 177 26.97 1.38 0.43
N GLU A 178 27.86 2.32 0.15
CA GLU A 178 28.37 2.59 -1.21
C GLU A 178 29.01 1.36 -1.87
N GLN A 179 29.60 0.44 -1.07
CA GLN A 179 30.15 -0.81 -1.57
C GLN A 179 29.10 -1.72 -2.26
N PHE A 180 27.81 -1.51 -1.97
CA PHE A 180 26.68 -2.21 -2.60
C PHE A 180 25.93 -1.35 -3.62
N SER A 181 26.48 -0.19 -4.00
CA SER A 181 25.84 0.75 -4.93
C SER A 181 25.50 0.15 -6.30
N TYR A 182 26.26 -0.84 -6.74
CA TYR A 182 26.02 -1.59 -7.98
C TYR A 182 24.67 -2.32 -8.01
N LEU A 183 24.02 -2.54 -6.86
CA LEU A 183 22.70 -3.18 -6.76
C LEU A 183 21.54 -2.19 -6.71
N TRP A 184 21.78 -0.90 -6.46
CA TRP A 184 20.71 0.06 -6.19
C TRP A 184 19.75 0.23 -7.37
N ASN A 185 20.26 0.15 -8.61
CA ASN A 185 19.45 0.26 -9.82
C ASN A 185 18.45 -0.90 -9.91
N ASP A 186 18.94 -2.14 -9.79
CA ASP A 186 18.12 -3.35 -9.81
C ASP A 186 17.07 -3.36 -8.70
N PHE A 187 17.41 -2.75 -7.56
CA PHE A 187 16.56 -2.67 -6.40
C PHE A 187 15.39 -1.71 -6.54
N ILE A 188 15.56 -0.58 -7.24
CA ILE A 188 14.45 0.35 -7.48
C ILE A 188 13.59 -0.02 -8.69
N LEU A 189 14.10 -0.86 -9.62
CA LEU A 189 13.33 -1.33 -10.77
C LEU A 189 12.02 -2.00 -10.35
N GLY A 190 10.93 -1.66 -11.05
CA GLY A 190 9.59 -2.19 -10.79
C GLY A 190 8.96 -1.72 -9.46
N SER A 191 9.49 -0.66 -8.83
CA SER A 191 8.84 -0.06 -7.66
C SER A 191 7.57 0.70 -8.07
N ASP A 192 6.49 0.54 -7.31
CA ASP A 192 5.30 1.38 -7.41
C ASP A 192 5.49 2.71 -6.67
N ALA A 193 6.25 2.66 -5.58
CA ALA A 193 6.63 3.81 -4.78
C ALA A 193 8.08 3.70 -4.27
N ILE A 194 8.73 4.85 -4.11
CA ILE A 194 10.08 4.99 -3.58
C ILE A 194 10.05 5.98 -2.42
N LEU A 195 10.47 5.51 -1.25
CA LEU A 195 10.71 6.33 -0.06
C LEU A 195 12.21 6.61 0.03
N ILE A 196 12.60 7.85 -0.27
CA ILE A 196 13.97 8.33 -0.12
C ILE A 196 14.16 8.77 1.33
N ILE A 197 14.84 7.96 2.12
CA ILE A 197 15.09 8.24 3.54
C ILE A 197 16.45 8.93 3.65
N THR A 198 16.42 10.11 4.27
CA THR A 198 17.63 10.86 4.59
C THR A 198 17.61 11.19 6.07
N ASP A 199 18.78 11.20 6.73
CA ASP A 199 18.81 11.90 8.01
C ASP A 199 18.86 13.40 7.74
N SER A 200 18.23 14.16 8.61
CA SER A 200 17.88 15.55 8.33
C SER A 200 19.07 16.50 8.41
N THR A 201 20.31 16.01 8.39
CA THR A 201 21.51 16.85 8.35
C THR A 201 21.72 17.41 6.93
N LEU A 202 22.27 18.63 6.81
CA LEU A 202 22.53 19.24 5.50
C LEU A 202 23.37 18.34 4.60
N GLU A 203 24.42 17.71 5.14
CA GLU A 203 25.32 16.84 4.39
C GLU A 203 24.57 15.64 3.78
N ASN A 204 23.77 14.91 4.57
CA ASN A 204 23.03 13.75 4.03
C ASN A 204 21.89 14.15 3.11
N VAL A 205 21.21 15.28 3.39
CA VAL A 205 20.17 15.81 2.51
C VAL A 205 20.76 16.14 1.13
N GLU A 206 21.90 16.82 1.07
CA GLU A 206 22.56 17.12 -0.21
C GLU A 206 23.01 15.85 -0.94
N LYS A 207 23.61 14.89 -0.23
CA LYS A 207 23.99 13.60 -0.82
C LYS A 207 22.78 12.84 -1.37
N SER A 208 21.63 12.95 -0.72
CA SER A 208 20.41 12.22 -1.09
C SER A 208 19.83 12.61 -2.46
N LYS A 209 20.29 13.72 -3.06
CA LYS A 209 20.03 14.05 -4.48
C LYS A 209 20.38 12.89 -5.42
N PHE A 210 21.40 12.10 -5.07
CA PHE A 210 21.76 10.89 -5.80
C PHE A 210 20.58 9.94 -5.97
N PHE A 211 19.84 9.64 -4.88
CA PHE A 211 18.70 8.72 -4.93
C PHE A 211 17.48 9.32 -5.64
N VAL A 212 17.35 10.65 -5.64
CA VAL A 212 16.33 11.36 -6.43
C VAL A 212 16.59 11.16 -7.92
N GLU A 213 17.80 11.39 -8.38
CA GLU A 213 18.17 11.18 -9.79
C GLU A 213 18.09 9.71 -10.18
N LEU A 214 18.54 8.81 -9.29
CA LEU A 214 18.43 7.38 -9.51
C LEU A 214 16.98 6.92 -9.72
N ALA A 215 16.06 7.42 -8.89
CA ALA A 215 14.63 7.15 -9.00
C ALA A 215 14.05 7.70 -10.32
N LYS A 216 14.42 8.92 -10.72
CA LYS A 216 13.98 9.50 -12.00
C LYS A 216 14.46 8.69 -13.21
N GLU A 217 15.70 8.22 -13.17
CA GLU A 217 16.33 7.51 -14.29
C GLU A 217 15.78 6.08 -14.45
N HIS A 218 15.69 5.32 -13.37
CA HIS A 218 15.39 3.88 -13.44
C HIS A 218 13.96 3.52 -13.03
N ALA A 219 13.24 4.44 -12.38
CA ALA A 219 11.85 4.23 -11.96
C ALA A 219 10.98 5.47 -12.22
N PRO A 220 10.97 6.02 -13.46
CA PRO A 220 10.31 7.30 -13.79
C PRO A 220 8.80 7.31 -13.54
N HIS A 221 8.17 6.14 -13.46
CA HIS A 221 6.73 5.99 -13.24
C HIS A 221 6.37 5.64 -11.78
N ALA A 222 7.38 5.45 -10.91
CA ALA A 222 7.16 5.23 -9.49
C ALA A 222 6.82 6.56 -8.80
N HIS A 223 5.96 6.52 -7.80
CA HIS A 223 5.74 7.69 -6.94
C HIS A 223 6.92 7.83 -5.99
N ALA A 224 7.53 9.01 -5.91
CA ALA A 224 8.68 9.24 -5.04
C ALA A 224 8.38 10.32 -4.00
N ALA A 225 8.80 10.09 -2.76
CA ALA A 225 8.76 11.08 -1.69
C ALA A 225 9.97 10.94 -0.77
N VAL A 226 10.26 11.99 -0.01
CA VAL A 226 11.36 12.03 0.93
C VAL A 226 10.83 11.89 2.36
N ILE A 227 11.53 11.07 3.15
CA ILE A 227 11.37 11.01 4.60
C ILE A 227 12.60 11.70 5.21
N GLY A 228 12.40 12.91 5.74
CA GLY A 228 13.38 13.60 6.57
C GLY A 228 13.38 12.99 7.97
N ASN A 229 14.26 12.03 8.20
CA ASN A 229 14.33 11.26 9.44
C ASN A 229 15.28 11.90 10.47
N LYS A 230 15.18 11.46 11.73
CA LYS A 230 15.97 11.96 12.88
C LYS A 230 15.69 13.43 13.20
N GLN A 231 14.42 13.83 13.12
CA GLN A 231 13.96 15.20 13.40
C GLN A 231 14.02 15.57 14.89
N ASP A 232 14.37 14.62 15.75
CA ASP A 232 14.69 14.81 17.17
C ASP A 232 16.08 15.42 17.41
N LEU A 233 16.97 15.36 16.42
CA LEU A 233 18.35 15.82 16.56
C LEU A 233 18.50 17.33 16.33
N PRO A 234 19.40 18.02 17.04
CA PRO A 234 19.54 19.47 16.96
C PRO A 234 20.07 19.96 15.60
N GLU A 235 20.79 19.12 14.85
CA GLU A 235 21.28 19.44 13.50
C GLU A 235 20.25 19.19 12.39
N ALA A 236 19.02 18.77 12.74
CA ALA A 236 17.97 18.50 11.78
C ALA A 236 17.51 19.79 11.09
N LEU A 237 17.58 19.79 9.75
CA LEU A 237 17.00 20.81 8.90
C LEU A 237 15.47 20.78 8.98
N ASP A 238 14.88 21.97 8.86
CA ASP A 238 13.45 22.13 8.65
C ASP A 238 13.02 21.40 7.36
N ILE A 239 11.83 20.79 7.39
CA ILE A 239 11.28 20.00 6.29
C ILE A 239 11.11 20.81 5.01
N HIS A 240 10.80 22.09 5.12
CA HIS A 240 10.72 22.98 3.97
C HIS A 240 12.06 23.06 3.24
N ASN A 241 13.16 23.22 3.98
CA ASN A 241 14.50 23.29 3.40
C ASN A 241 14.90 21.96 2.74
N ILE A 242 14.58 20.83 3.38
CA ILE A 242 14.84 19.50 2.78
C ILE A 242 14.06 19.35 1.46
N GLN A 243 12.79 19.75 1.45
CA GLN A 243 11.95 19.71 0.26
C GLN A 243 12.47 20.61 -0.86
N GLU A 244 12.94 21.82 -0.54
CA GLU A 244 13.57 22.72 -1.52
C GLU A 244 14.85 22.12 -2.11
N ILE A 245 15.70 21.52 -1.29
CA ILE A 245 16.98 20.94 -1.73
C ILE A 245 16.77 19.72 -2.64
N LEU A 246 15.79 18.86 -2.32
CA LEU A 246 15.56 17.60 -3.01
C LEU A 246 14.49 17.68 -4.11
N GLY A 247 13.65 18.73 -4.10
CA GLY A 247 12.61 18.95 -5.10
C GLY A 247 11.47 17.92 -5.07
N LEU A 248 11.29 17.22 -3.95
CA LEU A 248 10.26 16.19 -3.76
C LEU A 248 9.47 16.43 -2.48
N LYS A 249 8.19 16.02 -2.48
CA LYS A 249 7.32 16.08 -1.29
C LYS A 249 8.02 15.41 -0.10
N THR A 250 8.19 16.14 0.98
CA THR A 250 8.98 15.70 2.13
C THR A 250 8.14 15.61 3.40
N TYR A 251 8.39 14.56 4.19
CA TYR A 251 7.73 14.33 5.47
C TYR A 251 8.74 14.27 6.62
N SER A 252 8.42 14.96 7.72
CA SER A 252 9.17 14.81 8.98
C SER A 252 8.95 13.43 9.60
N MET A 253 10.01 12.85 10.14
CA MET A 253 9.94 11.55 10.81
C MET A 253 10.96 11.44 11.95
N ILE A 254 10.55 10.78 13.02
CA ILE A 254 11.44 10.23 14.04
C ILE A 254 11.17 8.72 14.07
N ALA A 255 11.89 7.97 13.25
CA ALA A 255 11.59 6.55 13.03
C ALA A 255 11.82 5.68 14.28
N ILE A 256 12.57 6.18 15.26
CA ILE A 256 12.80 5.49 16.54
C ILE A 256 11.63 5.61 17.51
N GLU A 257 10.67 6.51 17.26
CA GLU A 257 9.48 6.68 18.09
C GLU A 257 8.34 5.80 17.57
N PRO A 258 7.89 4.78 18.33
CA PRO A 258 6.81 3.89 17.90
C PRO A 258 5.50 4.63 17.55
N GLY A 259 5.24 5.76 18.20
CA GLY A 259 4.06 6.60 17.94
C GLY A 259 4.00 7.16 16.51
N ASN A 260 5.13 7.24 15.81
CA ASN A 260 5.16 7.71 14.42
C ASN A 260 4.77 6.63 13.40
N ARG A 261 4.44 5.41 13.83
CA ARG A 261 4.00 4.35 12.92
C ARG A 261 2.79 4.77 12.09
N GLU A 262 1.79 5.38 12.73
CA GLU A 262 0.56 5.79 12.04
C GLU A 262 0.83 6.84 10.97
N LYS A 263 1.72 7.79 11.29
CA LYS A 263 2.22 8.79 10.34
C LYS A 263 2.90 8.13 9.13
N MET A 264 3.74 7.11 9.34
CA MET A 264 4.36 6.36 8.23
C MET A 264 3.33 5.66 7.34
N ILE A 265 2.30 5.07 7.93
CA ILE A 265 1.21 4.40 7.19
C ILE A 265 0.44 5.41 6.35
N GLN A 266 0.13 6.58 6.91
CA GLN A 266 -0.52 7.68 6.20
C GLN A 266 0.30 8.16 5.00
N ILE A 267 1.62 8.27 5.16
CA ILE A 267 2.54 8.66 4.09
C ILE A 267 2.54 7.61 2.97
N ILE A 268 2.60 6.33 3.32
CA ILE A 268 2.52 5.23 2.33
C ILE A 268 1.20 5.28 1.56
N ALA A 269 0.08 5.49 2.26
CA ALA A 269 -1.24 5.57 1.61
C ALA A 269 -1.34 6.77 0.65
N ASP A 270 -0.80 7.93 1.03
CA ASP A 270 -0.74 9.13 0.20
C ASP A 270 0.11 8.90 -1.07
N ILE A 271 1.30 8.32 -0.91
CA ILE A 271 2.23 8.07 -2.03
C ILE A 271 1.68 7.02 -3.00
N LEU A 272 0.98 6.00 -2.49
CA LEU A 272 0.32 5.02 -3.33
C LEU A 272 -0.95 5.57 -4.01
N GLU A 273 -1.32 6.83 -3.78
CA GLU A 273 -2.54 7.48 -4.25
C GLU A 273 -3.80 6.65 -3.92
N ILE A 274 -3.90 6.11 -2.71
CA ILE A 274 -5.03 5.27 -2.30
C ILE A 274 -6.25 6.16 -2.05
N ASN A 275 -7.37 5.87 -2.72
CA ASN A 275 -8.59 6.67 -2.63
C ASN A 275 -9.11 6.69 -1.17
N THR A 276 -9.61 7.84 -0.71
CA THR A 276 -10.26 8.04 0.60
C THR A 276 -11.45 7.12 0.83
N ASP A 277 -12.17 6.72 -0.22
CA ASP A 277 -13.29 5.76 -0.13
C ASP A 277 -12.81 4.31 0.14
N VAL A 278 -11.55 4.02 -0.19
CA VAL A 278 -10.84 2.75 0.04
C VAL A 278 -9.97 2.82 1.31
N SER A 279 -9.86 4.01 1.92
CA SER A 279 -9.19 4.25 3.19
C SER A 279 -10.15 4.47 4.39
N PRO A 280 -11.15 3.59 4.64
CA PRO A 280 -11.61 3.32 6.00
C PRO A 280 -10.46 2.89 6.92
N LEU A 281 -9.31 2.51 6.39
CA LEU A 281 -8.09 2.08 7.10
C LEU A 281 -7.56 3.03 8.17
N LEU A 282 -7.73 4.34 7.98
CA LEU A 282 -7.38 5.31 9.01
C LEU A 282 -8.43 5.36 10.12
N LYS A 283 -9.66 4.90 9.84
CA LYS A 283 -10.77 4.94 10.79
C LYS A 283 -10.51 4.01 11.98
N PRO A 284 -10.16 2.72 11.82
CA PRO A 284 -9.68 1.87 12.92
C PRO A 284 -8.47 2.42 13.65
N LEU A 285 -7.55 3.10 12.95
CA LEU A 285 -6.37 3.75 13.58
C LEU A 285 -6.79 4.88 14.52
N PHE A 286 -7.58 5.85 14.03
CA PHE A 286 -8.12 6.94 14.84
C PHE A 286 -9.09 6.44 15.93
N GLU A 287 -9.91 5.43 15.63
CA GLU A 287 -10.82 4.81 16.59
C GLU A 287 -10.04 4.08 17.68
N ARG A 288 -8.97 3.36 17.34
CA ARG A 288 -8.06 2.75 18.31
C ARG A 288 -7.41 3.80 19.20
N GLU A 289 -6.89 4.89 18.64
CA GLU A 289 -6.27 5.97 19.42
C GLU A 289 -7.28 6.63 20.37
N GLN A 290 -8.49 6.93 19.88
CA GLN A 290 -9.58 7.45 20.71
C GLN A 290 -9.98 6.46 21.80
N LEU A 291 -10.04 5.16 21.49
CA LEU A 291 -10.35 4.11 22.46
C LEU A 291 -9.25 3.96 23.51
N ILE A 292 -7.98 4.10 23.14
CA ILE A 292 -6.85 4.10 24.10
C ILE A 292 -6.98 5.27 25.07
N ILE A 293 -7.28 6.48 24.57
CA ILE A 293 -7.50 7.67 25.39
C ILE A 293 -8.71 7.45 26.32
N LYS A 294 -9.83 6.94 25.80
CA LYS A 294 -11.02 6.61 26.59
C LYS A 294 -10.72 5.56 27.66
N ALA A 295 -10.04 4.48 27.31
CA ALA A 295 -9.66 3.41 28.22
C ALA A 295 -8.77 3.92 29.37
N ARG A 296 -7.82 4.81 29.05
CA ARG A 296 -6.95 5.46 30.03
C ARG A 296 -7.76 6.33 31.00
N ASN A 297 -8.66 7.17 30.48
CA ASN A 297 -9.52 8.01 31.32
C ASN A 297 -10.44 7.17 32.23
N CYS A 298 -11.03 6.08 31.71
CA CYS A 298 -11.85 5.17 32.52
C CYS A 298 -11.03 4.48 33.61
N LEU A 299 -9.80 4.06 33.29
CA LEU A 299 -8.91 3.41 34.24
C LEU A 299 -8.47 4.37 35.36
N GLU A 300 -8.14 5.61 35.01
CA GLU A 300 -7.81 6.67 35.98
C GLU A 300 -9.00 7.01 36.90
N ASN A 301 -10.23 6.88 36.40
CA ASN A 301 -11.46 7.05 37.17
C ASN A 301 -11.92 5.77 37.92
N GLY A 302 -11.19 4.66 37.79
CA GLY A 302 -11.49 3.39 38.47
C GLY A 302 -12.63 2.56 37.86
N ASP A 303 -13.09 2.87 36.64
CA ASP A 303 -14.13 2.09 35.95
C ASP A 303 -13.51 0.89 35.22
N ILE A 304 -13.25 -0.17 35.99
CA ILE A 304 -12.60 -1.40 35.52
C ILE A 304 -13.42 -2.09 34.42
N ALA A 305 -14.76 -2.04 34.51
CA ALA A 305 -15.65 -2.68 33.54
C ALA A 305 -15.58 -2.02 32.18
N GLN A 306 -15.68 -0.69 32.15
CA GLN A 306 -15.61 0.05 30.90
C GLN A 306 -14.19 0.01 30.29
N THR A 307 -13.13 0.02 31.11
CA THR A 307 -11.76 -0.18 30.62
C THR A 307 -11.59 -1.55 29.96
N ALA A 308 -12.15 -2.61 30.54
CA ALA A 308 -12.07 -3.95 29.96
C ALA A 308 -12.75 -4.06 28.59
N GLU A 309 -13.93 -3.43 28.42
CA GLU A 309 -14.61 -3.36 27.11
C GLU A 309 -13.80 -2.59 26.07
N PHE A 310 -13.17 -1.47 26.46
CA PHE A 310 -12.33 -0.72 25.53
C PHE A 310 -11.07 -1.49 25.13
N PHE A 311 -10.43 -2.22 26.05
CA PHE A 311 -9.28 -3.07 25.71
C PHE A 311 -9.65 -4.22 24.77
N GLU A 312 -10.83 -4.80 24.90
CA GLU A 312 -11.32 -5.82 23.96
C GLU A 312 -11.54 -5.23 22.56
N LYS A 313 -12.20 -4.07 22.47
CA LYS A 313 -12.37 -3.35 21.19
C LYS A 313 -11.03 -2.95 20.55
N ILE A 314 -10.06 -2.51 21.37
CA ILE A 314 -8.70 -2.20 20.90
C ILE A 314 -8.02 -3.47 20.37
N SER A 315 -8.16 -4.60 21.07
CA SER A 315 -7.65 -5.91 20.63
C SER A 315 -8.22 -6.30 19.26
N ASP A 316 -9.53 -6.20 19.08
CA ASP A 316 -10.19 -6.51 17.80
C ASP A 316 -9.69 -5.60 16.67
N LEU A 317 -9.53 -4.31 16.93
CA LEU A 317 -8.95 -3.37 15.97
C LEU A 317 -7.48 -3.67 15.68
N CYS A 318 -6.69 -4.10 16.66
CA CYS A 318 -5.32 -4.54 16.43
C CYS A 318 -5.27 -5.77 15.51
N LEU A 319 -6.18 -6.73 15.69
CA LEU A 319 -6.31 -7.88 14.80
C LEU A 319 -6.72 -7.47 13.37
N GLU A 320 -7.65 -6.53 13.23
CA GLU A 320 -8.07 -5.96 11.94
C GLU A 320 -6.92 -5.21 11.24
N LEU A 321 -6.11 -4.50 12.02
CA LEU A 321 -4.93 -3.76 11.56
C LEU A 321 -3.71 -4.66 11.29
N GLY A 322 -3.79 -5.96 11.60
CA GLY A 322 -2.69 -6.92 11.42
C GLY A 322 -1.55 -6.79 12.43
N ASP A 323 -1.84 -6.24 13.61
CA ASP A 323 -0.88 -6.00 14.70
C ASP A 323 -0.94 -7.13 15.74
N ASP A 324 -0.46 -8.32 15.35
CA ASP A 324 -0.61 -9.57 16.11
C ASP A 324 -0.04 -9.51 17.54
N LEU A 325 1.01 -8.69 17.76
CA LEU A 325 1.65 -8.54 19.06
C LEU A 325 0.80 -7.69 20.01
N LEU A 326 0.35 -6.52 19.55
CA LEU A 326 -0.54 -5.64 20.30
C LEU A 326 -1.93 -6.25 20.50
N TYR A 327 -2.42 -7.01 19.53
CA TYR A 327 -3.63 -7.83 19.67
C TYR A 327 -3.54 -8.72 20.92
N LYS A 328 -2.48 -9.54 21.03
CA LYS A 328 -2.28 -10.43 22.18
C LYS A 328 -2.18 -9.65 23.49
N GLU A 329 -1.44 -8.55 23.50
CA GLU A 329 -1.25 -7.72 24.69
C GLU A 329 -2.58 -7.14 25.21
N PHE A 330 -3.38 -6.53 24.35
CA PHE A 330 -4.66 -5.94 24.75
C PHE A 330 -5.71 -6.99 25.09
N TYR A 331 -5.71 -8.13 24.40
CA TYR A 331 -6.57 -9.27 24.72
C TYR A 331 -6.30 -9.82 26.12
N GLU A 332 -5.03 -10.06 26.47
CA GLU A 332 -4.64 -10.53 27.81
C GLU A 332 -5.01 -9.53 28.91
N LYS A 333 -4.81 -8.23 28.67
CA LYS A 333 -5.22 -7.17 29.60
C LYS A 333 -6.74 -7.15 29.79
N ALA A 334 -7.52 -7.28 28.73
CA ALA A 334 -8.98 -7.32 28.80
C ALA A 334 -9.47 -8.51 29.63
N ILE A 335 -8.95 -9.72 29.39
CA ILE A 335 -9.30 -10.92 30.17
C ILE A 335 -8.97 -10.72 31.65
N LYS A 336 -7.77 -10.22 31.95
CA LYS A 336 -7.33 -9.99 33.32
C LYS A 336 -8.22 -8.98 34.06
N LEU A 337 -8.66 -7.91 33.39
CA LEU A 337 -9.60 -6.96 34.00
C LEU A 337 -10.98 -7.60 34.21
N LYS A 338 -11.47 -8.40 33.25
CA LYS A 338 -12.75 -9.12 33.37
C LYS A 338 -12.76 -10.10 34.55
N SER A 339 -11.64 -10.76 34.86
CA SER A 339 -11.55 -11.66 36.02
C SER A 339 -11.66 -10.95 37.38
N PHE A 340 -11.43 -9.63 37.45
CA PHE A 340 -11.66 -8.86 38.68
C PHE A 340 -13.12 -8.42 38.84
N ILE A 341 -13.91 -8.43 37.77
CA ILE A 341 -15.32 -8.01 37.75
C ILE A 341 -16.24 -9.19 38.07
N ASN A 342 -15.91 -10.38 37.53
CA ASN A 342 -16.56 -11.65 37.84
C ASN A 342 -15.51 -12.60 38.45
N PRO A 343 -15.28 -12.53 39.78
CA PRO A 343 -14.25 -13.31 40.47
C PRO A 343 -14.54 -14.81 40.56
#